data_AF-A0A3S4GC30-F1
#
_entry.id   AF-A0A3S4GC30-F1
#
_cell.length_a   1.000
_cell.length_b   1.000
_cell.length_c   1.000
_cell.angle_alpha   90.00
_cell.angle_beta   90.00
_cell.angle_gamma   90.00
#
_symmetry.space_group_name_H-M   'P 1'
#
loop_
_entity.id
_entity.type
_entity.pdbx_description
1 polymer ?
#
loop_
_entity_poly.entity_id
_entity_poly.type
_entity_poly.pdbx_seq_one_letter_code
_entity_poly.pdbx_strand_id
1 'polypeptide(L)'
;MGVSDREVDLIGDNVDCVLRGGQITDQSLIARHVGDLQIGVYVAPSYVERLGAPAHPRELQNTDHCIVGFLSSRTSKIDPLVLCSENERIEITGNYVLAVDDGNAYLEAGLVGLGVIALPNYMAAAHQAGWRFDSIIYTMAD
;
A
#
# COMPACT_ATOMS: atom_id res chain seq x y z
N MET A 1 9.03 18.20 6.75
CA MET A 1 9.96 17.05 6.60
C MET A 1 9.33 16.09 5.63
N GLY A 2 10.04 15.69 4.58
CA GLY A 2 9.55 14.72 3.58
C GLY A 2 10.43 13.48 3.64
N VAL A 3 9.82 12.31 3.45
CA VAL A 3 10.43 10.99 3.32
C VAL A 3 9.87 10.44 2.01
N SER A 4 10.69 9.92 1.10
CA SER A 4 10.26 9.63 -0.28
C SER A 4 10.95 8.38 -0.84
N ASP A 5 10.16 7.42 -1.33
CA ASP A 5 10.59 6.25 -2.11
C ASP A 5 10.82 6.62 -3.60
N ARG A 6 11.32 7.84 -3.85
CA ARG A 6 11.53 8.35 -5.20
C ARG A 6 12.42 7.44 -6.02
N GLU A 7 12.15 7.46 -7.31
CA GLU A 7 12.95 6.74 -8.29
C GLU A 7 14.40 7.27 -8.30
N VAL A 8 15.36 6.39 -8.05
CA VAL A 8 16.81 6.67 -8.16
C VAL A 8 17.22 6.65 -9.63
N ASP A 9 18.02 7.62 -10.07
CA ASP A 9 18.60 7.61 -11.42
C ASP A 9 19.85 6.74 -11.40
N LEU A 10 19.74 5.51 -11.91
CA LEU A 10 20.85 4.55 -11.92
C LEU A 10 22.10 5.09 -12.65
N ILE A 11 21.89 5.88 -13.71
CA ILE A 11 22.96 6.39 -14.57
C ILE A 11 23.55 7.66 -13.95
N GLY A 12 22.69 8.59 -13.53
CA GLY A 12 23.09 9.86 -12.93
C GLY A 12 23.70 9.73 -11.53
N ASP A 13 23.23 8.77 -10.72
CA ASP A 13 23.64 8.59 -9.32
C ASP A 13 24.77 7.56 -9.14
N ASN A 14 25.31 7.02 -10.24
CA ASN A 14 26.43 6.07 -10.25
C ASN A 14 26.18 4.81 -9.39
N VAL A 15 24.98 4.21 -9.56
CA VAL A 15 24.50 3.05 -8.79
C VAL A 15 24.58 1.78 -9.64
N ASP A 16 25.18 0.72 -9.11
CA ASP A 16 25.39 -0.54 -9.85
C ASP A 16 24.11 -1.39 -10.00
N CYS A 17 23.22 -1.36 -9.01
CA CYS A 17 21.93 -2.06 -9.05
C CYS A 17 20.91 -1.49 -8.06
N VAL A 18 19.62 -1.70 -8.33
CA VAL A 18 18.50 -1.35 -7.43
C VAL A 18 17.58 -2.55 -7.22
N LEU A 19 17.02 -2.66 -6.01
CA LEU A 19 15.90 -3.54 -5.73
C LEU A 19 14.61 -2.72 -5.75
N ARG A 20 13.65 -3.10 -6.59
CA ARG A 20 12.38 -2.37 -6.73
C ARG A 20 11.22 -3.34 -6.85
N GLY A 21 10.10 -2.96 -6.23
CA GLY A 21 8.81 -3.61 -6.46
C GLY A 21 8.13 -3.03 -7.71
N GLY A 22 7.30 -3.86 -8.35
CA GLY A 22 6.52 -3.45 -9.52
C GLY A 22 7.15 -3.84 -10.86
N GLN A 23 6.42 -3.58 -11.94
CA GLN A 23 6.87 -3.90 -13.29
C GLN A 23 7.96 -2.95 -13.77
N ILE A 24 9.01 -3.52 -14.36
CA ILE A 24 10.07 -2.77 -15.01
C ILE A 24 9.58 -2.34 -16.38
N THR A 25 9.46 -1.03 -16.57
CA THR A 25 9.02 -0.43 -17.84
C THR A 25 10.19 0.02 -18.71
N ASP A 26 11.37 0.19 -18.13
CA ASP A 26 12.59 0.54 -18.86
C ASP A 26 13.26 -0.72 -19.41
N GLN A 27 13.19 -0.87 -20.74
CA GLN A 27 13.76 -2.02 -21.44
C GLN A 27 15.28 -1.94 -21.61
N SER A 28 15.92 -0.82 -21.26
CA SER A 28 17.38 -0.69 -21.28
C SER A 28 18.07 -1.37 -20.09
N LEU A 29 17.32 -1.72 -19.05
CA LEU A 29 17.83 -2.35 -17.84
C LEU A 29 17.79 -3.89 -17.92
N ILE A 30 18.80 -4.53 -17.38
CA ILE A 30 18.76 -5.98 -17.12
C ILE A 30 17.97 -6.22 -15.82
N ALA A 31 16.81 -6.84 -15.96
CA ALA A 31 15.94 -7.21 -14.86
C ALA A 31 16.18 -8.65 -14.40
N ARG A 32 16.21 -8.87 -13.07
CA ARG A 32 16.14 -10.22 -12.48
C ARG A 32 15.02 -10.27 -11.46
N HIS A 33 14.11 -11.24 -11.60
CA HIS A 33 13.11 -11.53 -10.58
C HIS A 33 13.78 -12.05 -9.31
N VAL A 34 13.45 -11.44 -8.17
CA VAL A 34 14.00 -11.78 -6.85
C VAL A 34 12.96 -12.52 -5.99
N GLY A 35 11.68 -12.24 -6.21
CA GLY A 35 10.57 -12.84 -5.48
C GLY A 35 9.28 -12.05 -5.67
N ASP A 36 8.18 -12.62 -5.21
CA ASP A 36 6.86 -12.01 -5.28
C ASP A 36 6.48 -11.38 -3.94
N LEU A 37 5.89 -10.19 -3.99
CA LEU A 37 5.38 -9.48 -2.83
C LEU A 37 3.88 -9.73 -2.71
N GLN A 38 3.51 -10.55 -1.74
CA GLN A 38 2.13 -10.79 -1.37
C GLN A 38 1.58 -9.54 -0.68
N ILE A 39 0.56 -8.91 -1.25
CA ILE A 39 -0.07 -7.69 -0.73
C ILE A 39 -1.29 -8.06 0.10
N GLY A 40 -1.40 -7.48 1.30
CA GLY A 40 -2.57 -7.60 2.16
C GLY A 40 -3.23 -6.24 2.41
N VAL A 41 -4.51 -6.27 2.81
CA VAL A 41 -5.26 -5.07 3.21
C VAL A 41 -5.43 -5.04 4.72
N TYR A 42 -5.04 -3.92 5.33
CA TYR A 42 -4.96 -3.77 6.78
C TYR A 42 -5.69 -2.52 7.27
N VAL A 43 -6.15 -2.61 8.51
CA VAL A 43 -6.77 -1.52 9.25
C VAL A 43 -6.36 -1.59 10.71
N ALA A 44 -6.14 -0.43 11.35
CA ALA A 44 -5.88 -0.42 12.77
C ALA A 44 -7.16 -0.67 13.60
N PRO A 45 -7.07 -1.32 14.77
CA PRO A 45 -8.19 -1.48 15.70
C PRO A 45 -8.86 -0.14 16.05
N SER A 46 -8.06 0.91 16.27
CA SER A 46 -8.56 2.26 16.58
C SER A 46 -9.43 2.86 15.46
N TYR A 47 -9.16 2.49 14.21
CA TYR A 47 -10.03 2.88 13.09
C TYR A 47 -11.34 2.09 13.13
N VAL A 48 -11.28 0.78 13.38
CA VAL A 48 -12.46 -0.09 13.49
C VAL A 48 -13.36 0.31 14.66
N GLU A 49 -12.79 0.69 15.81
CA GLU A 49 -13.54 1.20 16.96
C GLU A 49 -14.29 2.50 16.63
N ARG A 50 -13.72 3.34 15.75
CA ARG A 50 -14.28 4.65 15.40
C ARG A 50 -15.31 4.60 14.27
N LEU A 51 -15.08 3.78 13.24
CA LEU A 51 -15.88 3.76 12.01
C LEU A 51 -16.45 2.38 11.65
N GLY A 52 -16.07 1.32 12.38
CA GLY A 52 -16.28 -0.06 11.95
C GLY A 52 -15.26 -0.50 10.88
N ALA A 53 -15.25 -1.80 10.61
CA ALA A 53 -14.52 -2.35 9.46
C ALA A 53 -15.46 -2.35 8.24
N PRO A 54 -14.99 -1.92 7.06
CA PRO A 54 -15.78 -2.06 5.82
C PRO A 54 -16.13 -3.53 5.59
N ALA A 55 -17.40 -3.82 5.31
CA ALA A 55 -17.86 -5.18 5.05
C ALA A 55 -17.51 -5.62 3.61
N HIS A 56 -17.40 -4.68 2.68
CA HIS A 56 -16.99 -4.92 1.30
C HIS A 56 -16.00 -3.85 0.81
N PRO A 57 -14.99 -4.15 -0.04
CA PRO A 57 -14.02 -3.14 -0.44
C PRO A 57 -14.62 -1.92 -1.13
N ARG A 58 -15.73 -2.09 -1.85
CA ARG A 58 -16.49 -0.98 -2.48
C ARG A 58 -17.03 0.04 -1.48
N GLU A 59 -17.12 -0.29 -0.20
CA GLU A 59 -17.50 0.67 0.85
C GLU A 59 -16.43 1.75 1.05
N LEU A 60 -15.17 1.49 0.69
CA LEU A 60 -14.08 2.47 0.72
C LEU A 60 -14.27 3.65 -0.25
N GLN A 61 -15.23 3.56 -1.19
CA GLN A 61 -15.56 4.64 -2.13
C GLN A 61 -16.89 5.31 -1.83
N ASN A 62 -17.84 4.57 -1.26
CA ASN A 62 -19.25 4.96 -1.22
C ASN A 62 -19.75 5.29 0.19
N THR A 63 -18.85 5.34 1.18
CA THR A 63 -19.17 5.59 2.59
C THR A 63 -18.16 6.56 3.22
N ASP A 64 -18.27 6.79 4.52
CA ASP A 64 -17.34 7.60 5.31
C ASP A 64 -15.98 6.92 5.56
N HIS A 65 -15.79 5.69 5.08
CA HIS A 65 -14.49 5.04 5.14
C HIS A 65 -13.45 5.76 4.28
N CYS A 66 -12.21 5.76 4.77
CA CYS A 66 -11.07 6.37 4.13
C CYS A 66 -9.96 5.34 3.89
N ILE A 67 -9.20 5.55 2.82
CA ILE A 67 -7.90 4.93 2.60
C ILE A 67 -6.80 5.89 3.06
N VAL A 68 -5.60 5.38 3.30
CA VAL A 68 -4.40 6.21 3.20
C VAL A 68 -4.00 6.27 1.73
N GLY A 69 -3.76 7.49 1.22
CA GLY A 69 -3.27 7.66 -0.14
C GLY A 69 -1.79 7.31 -0.26
N PHE A 70 -1.41 6.59 -1.31
CA PHE A 70 -0.01 6.42 -1.68
C PHE A 70 0.28 7.26 -2.94
N LEU A 71 1.17 8.24 -2.83
CA LEU A 71 1.53 9.14 -3.92
C LEU A 71 2.58 8.49 -4.80
N SER A 72 2.21 8.22 -6.05
CA SER A 72 3.09 7.63 -7.04
C SER A 72 4.19 8.60 -7.43
N SER A 73 5.45 8.22 -7.21
CA SER A 73 6.61 8.99 -7.67
C SER A 73 6.66 9.13 -9.20
N ARG A 74 6.07 8.18 -9.94
CA ARG A 74 6.03 8.18 -11.41
C ARG A 74 4.96 9.11 -11.99
N THR A 75 3.77 9.11 -11.42
CA THR A 75 2.61 9.83 -11.98
C THR A 75 2.28 11.12 -11.24
N SER A 76 2.87 11.34 -10.06
CA SER A 76 2.48 12.41 -9.13
C SER A 76 0.99 12.39 -8.78
N LYS A 77 0.35 11.21 -8.86
CA LYS A 77 -1.05 10.98 -8.49
C LYS A 77 -1.12 9.93 -7.40
N ILE A 78 -2.25 9.90 -6.69
CA ILE A 78 -2.53 8.82 -5.76
C ILE A 78 -2.77 7.54 -6.56
N ASP A 79 -1.99 6.50 -6.26
CA ASP A 79 -2.21 5.19 -6.85
C ASP A 79 -3.51 4.60 -6.29
N PRO A 80 -4.41 4.06 -7.15
CA PRO A 80 -5.61 3.42 -6.67
C PRO A 80 -5.24 2.19 -5.84
N LEU A 81 -6.01 1.94 -4.79
CA LEU A 81 -5.94 0.67 -4.07
C LEU A 81 -6.56 -0.40 -4.97
N VAL A 82 -5.72 -1.31 -5.50
CA VAL A 82 -6.15 -2.38 -6.41
C VAL A 82 -6.29 -3.67 -5.61
N LEU A 83 -7.49 -4.26 -5.67
CA LEU A 83 -7.80 -5.54 -5.06
C LEU A 83 -8.19 -6.53 -6.15
N CYS A 84 -7.53 -7.68 -6.20
CA CYS A 84 -7.76 -8.72 -7.18
C CYS A 84 -8.18 -10.01 -6.47
N SER A 85 -9.23 -10.67 -6.96
CA SER A 85 -9.62 -12.05 -6.68
C SER A 85 -9.79 -12.76 -8.04
N GLU A 86 -9.83 -14.10 -8.04
CA GLU A 86 -10.11 -14.92 -9.24
C GLU A 86 -11.24 -14.37 -10.13
N ASN A 87 -12.30 -13.80 -9.53
CA ASN A 87 -13.50 -13.37 -10.25
C ASN A 87 -13.69 -11.85 -10.34
N GLU A 88 -12.89 -11.05 -9.64
CA GLU A 88 -13.11 -9.59 -9.58
C GLU A 88 -11.81 -8.82 -9.39
N ARG A 89 -11.68 -7.72 -10.14
CA ARG A 89 -10.68 -6.69 -9.92
C ARG A 89 -11.38 -5.39 -9.57
N ILE A 90 -11.09 -4.86 -8.38
CA ILE A 90 -11.66 -3.62 -7.86
C ILE A 90 -10.54 -2.59 -7.75
N GLU A 91 -10.73 -1.44 -8.39
CA GLU A 91 -9.84 -0.28 -8.23
C GLU A 91 -10.53 0.78 -7.36
N ILE A 92 -9.89 1.12 -6.25
CA ILE A 92 -10.44 2.00 -5.23
C ILE A 92 -9.64 3.30 -5.20
N THR A 93 -10.23 4.32 -5.80
CA THR A 93 -9.89 5.73 -5.55
C THR A 93 -10.80 6.23 -4.42
N GLY A 94 -10.50 5.82 -3.19
CA GLY A 94 -11.30 6.14 -2.01
C GLY A 94 -11.05 7.56 -1.49
N ASN A 95 -11.86 7.99 -0.53
CA ASN A 95 -11.59 9.19 0.24
C ASN A 95 -10.29 9.03 1.04
N TYR A 96 -9.51 10.09 1.19
CA TYR A 96 -8.30 10.08 2.02
C TYR A 96 -8.12 11.43 2.71
N VAL A 97 -7.54 11.39 3.92
CA VAL A 97 -7.18 12.59 4.70
C VAL A 97 -5.67 12.86 4.68
N LEU A 98 -4.88 11.84 4.32
CA LEU A 98 -3.43 11.88 4.22
C LEU A 98 -3.00 11.06 3.01
N ALA A 99 -2.02 11.58 2.29
CA ALA A 99 -1.28 10.85 1.28
C ALA A 99 0.21 10.97 1.52
N VAL A 100 0.95 9.89 1.28
CA VAL A 100 2.40 9.78 1.50
C VAL A 100 3.06 9.05 0.34
N ASP A 101 4.35 9.27 0.12
CA ASP A 101 5.16 8.68 -0.95
C ASP A 101 6.27 7.75 -0.40
N ASP A 102 6.13 7.28 0.84
CA ASP A 102 7.08 6.38 1.51
C ASP A 102 6.34 5.22 2.18
N GLY A 103 6.86 4.00 1.99
CA GLY A 103 6.24 2.79 2.52
C GLY A 103 6.15 2.72 4.04
N ASN A 104 7.12 3.26 4.78
CA ASN A 104 7.08 3.25 6.25
C ASN A 104 6.09 4.29 6.77
N ALA A 105 6.08 5.49 6.20
CA ALA A 105 5.10 6.52 6.51
C ALA A 105 3.67 6.03 6.21
N TYR A 106 3.50 5.25 5.13
CA TYR A 106 2.22 4.63 4.78
C TYR A 106 1.76 3.62 5.82
N LEU A 107 2.66 2.74 6.26
CA LEU A 107 2.42 1.78 7.34
C LEU A 107 2.05 2.49 8.66
N GLU A 108 2.81 3.51 9.06
CA GLU A 108 2.57 4.28 10.29
C GLU A 108 1.24 5.03 10.25
N ALA A 109 0.87 5.61 9.10
CA ALA A 109 -0.43 6.24 8.91
C ALA A 109 -1.59 5.25 9.10
N GLY A 110 -1.44 4.02 8.59
CA GLY A 110 -2.41 2.96 8.82
C GLY A 110 -2.45 2.51 10.29
N LEU A 111 -1.29 2.34 10.93
CA LEU A 111 -1.16 1.95 12.34
C LEU A 111 -1.84 2.92 13.31
N VAL A 112 -1.76 4.23 13.04
CA VAL A 112 -2.42 5.25 13.87
C VAL A 112 -3.90 5.46 13.51
N GLY A 113 -4.43 4.67 12.57
CA GLY A 113 -5.86 4.61 12.26
C GLY A 113 -6.36 5.76 11.38
N LEU A 114 -5.53 6.26 10.45
CA LEU A 114 -5.93 7.31 9.51
C LEU A 114 -6.70 6.78 8.29
N GLY A 115 -6.63 5.48 8.02
CA GLY A 115 -7.34 4.85 6.91
C GLY A 115 -6.95 3.40 6.72
N VAL A 116 -7.63 2.76 5.77
CA VAL A 116 -7.26 1.43 5.26
C VAL A 116 -6.00 1.54 4.39
N ILE A 117 -5.08 0.59 4.55
CA ILE A 117 -3.82 0.50 3.82
C ILE A 117 -3.73 -0.82 3.07
N ALA A 118 -3.01 -0.85 1.94
CA ALA A 118 -2.55 -2.11 1.34
C ALA A 118 -1.07 -2.09 1.07
N LEU A 119 -0.38 -3.09 1.61
CA LEU A 119 1.07 -3.15 1.60
C LEU A 119 1.55 -4.61 1.64
N PRO A 120 2.83 -4.88 1.33
CA PRO A 120 3.40 -6.21 1.42
C PRO A 120 3.27 -6.84 2.80
N ASN A 121 2.84 -8.10 2.86
CA ASN A 121 2.59 -8.82 4.11
C ASN A 121 3.78 -8.80 5.08
N TYR A 122 5.02 -8.79 4.56
CA TYR A 122 6.22 -8.75 5.39
C TYR A 122 6.32 -7.48 6.25
N MET A 123 5.79 -6.34 5.78
CA MET A 123 5.83 -5.09 6.54
C MET A 123 4.79 -5.11 7.68
N ALA A 124 3.64 -5.74 7.46
CA ALA A 124 2.62 -5.88 8.50
C ALA A 124 2.97 -6.94 9.56
N ALA A 125 3.74 -7.97 9.19
CA ALA A 125 4.01 -9.14 10.03
C ALA A 125 4.54 -8.79 11.43
N ALA A 126 5.44 -7.80 11.54
CA ALA A 126 6.00 -7.38 12.82
C ALA A 126 4.98 -6.72 13.77
N HIS A 127 3.90 -6.16 13.21
CA HIS A 127 2.89 -5.40 13.95
C HIS A 127 1.65 -6.23 14.31
N GLN A 128 1.42 -7.33 13.59
CA GLN A 128 0.38 -8.32 13.92
C GLN A 128 0.67 -9.06 15.23
N ALA A 129 1.94 -9.37 15.50
CA ALA A 129 2.35 -10.08 16.72
C ALA A 129 2.18 -9.25 18.01
N GLY A 130 2.02 -7.92 17.89
CA GLY A 130 1.95 -6.99 19.00
C GLY A 130 0.56 -6.43 19.33
N TRP A 131 -0.53 -7.00 18.77
CA TRP A 131 -1.91 -6.52 18.93
C TRP A 131 -2.14 -5.07 18.44
N ARG A 132 -1.23 -4.54 17.60
CA ARG A 132 -1.35 -3.20 16.98
C ARG A 132 -2.14 -3.21 15.68
N PHE A 133 -2.33 -4.39 15.09
CA PHE A 133 -3.30 -4.66 14.03
C PHE A 133 -4.21 -5.79 14.48
N ASP A 134 -5.49 -5.50 14.68
CA ASP A 134 -6.51 -6.54 14.59
C ASP A 134 -6.86 -6.68 13.12
N SER A 135 -6.59 -7.86 12.59
CA SER A 135 -7.13 -8.41 11.35
C SER A 135 -6.74 -7.74 10.02
N ILE A 136 -6.27 -8.62 9.14
CA ILE A 136 -6.42 -8.48 7.69
C ILE A 136 -7.92 -8.41 7.40
N ILE A 137 -8.44 -7.32 6.83
CA ILE A 137 -9.86 -7.28 6.41
C ILE A 137 -10.06 -8.13 5.15
N TYR A 138 -9.05 -8.14 4.27
CA TYR A 138 -9.06 -8.93 3.04
C TYR A 138 -7.71 -9.59 2.82
N THR A 139 -7.67 -10.92 2.94
CA THR A 139 -6.66 -11.74 2.27
C THR A 139 -7.31 -12.15 0.97
N MET A 140 -7.00 -11.47 -0.12
CA MET A 140 -7.32 -12.03 -1.42
C MET A 140 -6.26 -13.10 -1.67
N ALA A 141 -6.59 -14.34 -1.35
CA ALA A 141 -5.75 -15.48 -1.68
C ALA A 141 -5.60 -15.55 -3.20
N ASP A 142 -4.37 -15.79 -3.65
CA ASP A 142 -4.07 -16.27 -5.00
C ASP A 142 -4.87 -17.54 -5.34
#